data_AF-A0A8J7EES7-F1
#
_entry.id   AF-A0A8J7EES7-F1
#
_cell.length_a   1.000
_cell.length_b   1.000
_cell.length_c   1.000
_cell.angle_alpha   90.00
_cell.angle_beta   90.00
_cell.angle_gamma   90.00
#
_symmetry.space_group_name_H-M   'P 1'
#
loop_
_entity.id
_entity.type
_entity.pdbx_description
1 polymer ?
#
loop_
_entity_poly.entity_id
_entity_poly.type
_entity_poly.pdbx_seq_one_letter_code
_entity_poly.pdbx_strand_id
1 'polypeptide(L)'
;MQFVGLLSKFDQRVLNMALIHLCNTESHVGQEMRRQYNAWKQDSDDPVHNPWLDVHQFTIYIPHPDQDYEDITLADGLTQGYNVEVAPVKDPSSLIYNIPQGGHFVAVLKQKQVDGDFAIAATGVFVRSLAVLSLDVVVDLVQGETQPIVVRHPIIRDYPQDWETKLRLFLQREISDEALPRLVGYVDRSLNRDYRSPRWHEVYSAGNGLLNL
;
A
#
# COMPACT_ATOMS: atom_id res chain seq x y z
N MET A 1 -15.98 -2.50 -10.26
CA MET A 1 -15.83 -3.83 -10.89
C MET A 1 -14.88 -4.64 -10.00
N GLN A 2 -15.35 -5.70 -9.33
CA GLN A 2 -14.49 -6.59 -8.54
C GLN A 2 -13.86 -7.62 -9.49
N PHE A 3 -12.55 -7.56 -9.69
CA PHE A 3 -11.82 -8.51 -10.51
C PHE A 3 -11.61 -9.81 -9.73
N VAL A 4 -12.49 -10.78 -9.96
CA VAL A 4 -12.41 -12.14 -9.41
C VAL A 4 -11.57 -12.97 -10.37
N GLY A 5 -10.34 -13.31 -10.00
CA GLY A 5 -9.53 -14.26 -10.79
C GLY A 5 -8.07 -14.41 -10.36
N LEU A 6 -7.39 -13.32 -9.99
CA LEU A 6 -5.93 -13.32 -9.75
C LEU A 6 -5.50 -13.17 -8.30
N LEU A 7 -6.23 -12.37 -7.52
CA LEU A 7 -6.03 -12.25 -6.09
C LEU A 7 -7.08 -13.06 -5.34
N SER A 8 -6.64 -13.88 -4.40
CA SER A 8 -7.56 -14.54 -3.48
C SER A 8 -8.27 -13.52 -2.60
N LYS A 9 -9.40 -13.89 -1.99
CA LYS A 9 -10.06 -13.05 -0.98
C LYS A 9 -9.13 -12.74 0.20
N PHE A 10 -8.22 -13.66 0.52
CA PHE A 10 -7.22 -13.45 1.55
C PHE A 10 -6.19 -12.40 1.11
N ASP A 11 -5.64 -12.52 -0.11
CA ASP A 11 -4.68 -11.57 -0.69
C ASP A 11 -5.25 -10.14 -0.67
N GLN A 12 -6.50 -9.98 -1.12
CA GLN A 12 -7.18 -8.70 -1.12
C GLN A 12 -7.30 -8.11 0.30
N ARG A 13 -7.51 -8.93 1.34
CA ARG A 13 -7.60 -8.45 2.73
C ARG A 13 -6.25 -8.03 3.26
N VAL A 14 -5.19 -8.79 2.96
CA VAL A 14 -3.82 -8.40 3.32
C VAL A 14 -3.46 -7.06 2.67
N LEU A 15 -3.75 -6.90 1.37
CA LEU A 15 -3.51 -5.63 0.65
C LEU A 15 -4.34 -4.49 1.23
N ASN A 16 -5.60 -4.73 1.61
CA ASN A 16 -6.44 -3.74 2.27
C ASN A 16 -5.86 -3.30 3.62
N MET A 17 -5.40 -4.24 4.46
CA MET A 17 -4.74 -3.92 5.72
C MET A 17 -3.42 -3.18 5.51
N ALA A 18 -2.60 -3.62 4.56
CA ALA A 18 -1.39 -2.91 4.21
C ALA A 18 -1.71 -1.46 3.82
N LEU A 19 -2.71 -1.23 2.96
CA LEU A 19 -3.13 0.11 2.55
C LEU A 19 -3.66 0.97 3.70
N ILE A 20 -4.37 0.38 4.67
CA ILE A 20 -4.75 1.04 5.93
C ILE A 20 -3.52 1.56 6.69
N HIS A 21 -2.49 0.72 6.83
CA HIS A 21 -1.27 1.11 7.53
C HIS A 21 -0.48 2.17 6.75
N LEU A 22 -0.36 2.02 5.43
CA LEU A 22 0.32 2.96 4.54
C LEU A 22 -0.31 4.36 4.55
N CYS A 23 -1.64 4.45 4.62
CA CYS A 23 -2.33 5.74 4.61
C CYS A 23 -2.27 6.48 5.95
N ASN A 24 -2.02 5.77 7.05
CA ASN A 24 -2.05 6.32 8.39
C ASN A 24 -0.62 6.66 8.85
N THR A 25 -0.29 7.94 8.91
CA THR A 25 1.05 8.41 9.28
C THR A 25 1.44 7.99 10.71
N GLU A 26 0.44 7.82 11.57
CA GLU A 26 0.64 7.37 12.96
C GLU A 26 0.64 5.84 13.10
N SER A 27 0.58 5.08 11.99
CA SER A 27 0.74 3.62 12.04
C SER A 27 2.20 3.24 12.31
N HIS A 28 2.46 1.97 12.67
CA HIS A 28 3.82 1.45 12.78
C HIS A 28 4.63 1.74 11.50
N VAL A 29 4.05 1.46 10.33
CA VAL A 29 4.67 1.67 9.02
C VAL A 29 4.94 3.17 8.76
N GLY A 30 3.99 4.04 9.09
CA GLY A 30 4.16 5.49 8.92
C GLY A 30 5.26 6.08 9.81
N GLN A 31 5.35 5.61 11.06
CA GLN A 31 6.41 5.98 11.98
C GLN A 31 7.77 5.42 11.54
N GLU A 32 7.80 4.18 11.07
CA GLU A 32 9.01 3.53 10.56
C GLU A 32 9.55 4.24 9.32
N MET A 33 8.68 4.60 8.38
CA MET A 33 9.04 5.39 7.20
C MET A 33 9.70 6.71 7.61
N ARG A 34 9.07 7.45 8.53
CA ARG A 34 9.63 8.72 9.02
C ARG A 34 10.99 8.52 9.68
N ARG A 35 11.15 7.46 10.47
CA ARG A 35 12.41 7.13 11.14
C ARG A 35 13.53 6.87 10.13
N GLN A 36 13.29 6.01 9.14
CA GLN A 36 14.30 5.69 8.13
C GLN A 36 14.61 6.87 7.22
N TYR A 37 13.60 7.67 6.87
CA TYR A 37 13.80 8.90 6.12
C TYR A 37 14.73 9.88 6.85
N ASN A 38 14.45 10.14 8.13
CA ASN A 38 15.26 11.05 8.94
C ASN A 38 16.71 10.56 9.08
N ALA A 39 16.90 9.25 9.28
CA ALA A 39 18.23 8.65 9.32
C ALA A 39 18.98 8.83 7.99
N TRP A 40 18.31 8.58 6.86
CA TRP A 40 18.91 8.77 5.54
C TRP A 40 19.32 10.23 5.28
N LYS A 41 18.46 11.21 5.62
CA LYS A 41 18.77 12.64 5.45
C LYS A 41 19.89 13.12 6.36
N GLN A 42 19.97 12.58 7.58
CA GLN A 42 21.10 12.85 8.48
C GLN A 42 22.42 12.34 7.88
N ASP A 43 22.41 11.16 7.28
CA ASP A 43 23.60 10.59 6.64
C ASP A 43 24.02 11.36 5.37
N SER A 44 23.09 11.99 4.66
CA SER A 44 23.36 12.75 3.43
C SER A 44 23.62 14.25 3.63
N ASP A 45 23.51 14.76 4.87
CA ASP A 45 23.55 16.19 5.21
C ASP A 45 22.52 17.05 4.44
N ASP A 46 21.42 16.41 4.02
CA ASP A 46 20.32 17.08 3.34
C ASP A 46 19.27 17.57 4.35
N PRO A 47 18.61 18.71 4.08
CA PRO A 47 17.52 19.19 4.94
C PRO A 47 16.35 18.19 4.98
N VAL A 48 15.83 17.97 6.20
CA VAL A 48 14.64 17.14 6.42
C VAL A 48 13.40 17.90 5.98
N HIS A 49 12.74 17.40 4.94
CA HIS A 49 11.46 17.90 4.44
C HIS A 49 10.30 16.96 4.78
N ASN A 50 9.13 17.20 4.18
CA ASN A 50 8.01 16.26 4.27
C ASN A 50 8.43 14.91 3.63
N PRO A 51 8.50 13.81 4.41
CA PRO A 51 9.04 12.55 3.92
C PRO A 51 8.17 11.93 2.82
N TRP A 52 6.90 12.33 2.70
CA TRP A 52 6.00 11.86 1.66
C TRP A 52 6.28 12.47 0.26
N LEU A 53 7.18 13.44 0.15
CA LEU A 53 7.59 14.01 -1.14
C LEU A 53 8.67 13.19 -1.84
N ASP A 54 9.50 12.50 -1.05
CA ASP A 54 10.56 11.62 -1.55
C ASP A 54 10.01 10.20 -1.77
N VAL A 55 10.51 9.53 -2.80
CA VAL A 55 10.07 8.18 -3.15
C VAL A 55 10.56 7.19 -2.09
N HIS A 56 9.64 6.34 -1.65
CA HIS A 56 9.91 5.23 -0.75
C HIS A 56 9.51 3.94 -1.46
N GLN A 57 10.16 2.85 -1.08
CA GLN A 57 9.75 1.50 -1.44
C GLN A 57 9.00 0.91 -0.25
N PHE A 58 7.78 0.48 -0.48
CA PHE A 58 7.01 -0.33 0.45
C PHE A 58 7.00 -1.78 -0.04
N THR A 59 7.40 -2.70 0.83
CA THR A 59 7.35 -4.14 0.56
C THR A 59 6.20 -4.73 1.37
N ILE A 60 5.16 -5.22 0.69
CA ILE A 60 4.00 -5.84 1.31
C ILE A 60 4.13 -7.35 1.20
N TYR A 61 4.18 -8.01 2.34
CA TYR A 61 4.21 -9.46 2.46
C TYR A 61 2.79 -10.01 2.55
N ILE A 62 2.44 -10.92 1.64
CA ILE A 62 1.23 -11.73 1.66
C ILE A 62 1.64 -13.13 2.12
N PRO A 63 1.50 -13.45 3.42
CA PRO A 63 1.87 -14.76 3.92
C PRO A 63 0.91 -15.84 3.40
N HIS A 64 1.25 -17.11 3.60
CA HIS A 64 0.28 -18.18 3.38
C HIS A 64 -0.92 -17.99 4.32
N PRO A 65 -2.18 -18.25 3.91
CA PRO A 65 -3.35 -18.09 4.79
C PRO A 65 -3.30 -18.90 6.08
N ASP A 66 -2.58 -20.01 6.05
CA ASP A 66 -2.38 -20.93 7.18
C ASP A 66 -1.04 -20.70 7.92
N GLN A 67 -0.36 -19.57 7.65
CA GLN A 67 0.89 -19.21 8.33
C GLN A 67 0.60 -18.72 9.75
N ASP A 68 1.36 -19.22 10.73
CA ASP A 68 1.38 -18.68 12.09
C ASP A 68 2.48 -17.61 12.24
N TYR A 69 2.23 -16.60 13.08
CA TYR A 69 3.24 -15.64 13.53
C TYR A 69 3.67 -16.04 14.95
N GLU A 70 4.97 -16.01 15.25
CA GLU A 70 5.45 -16.36 16.60
C GLU A 70 4.78 -15.47 17.66
N ASP A 71 4.13 -16.11 18.65
CA ASP A 71 3.40 -15.53 19.79
C ASP A 71 2.16 -14.65 19.49
N ILE A 72 1.79 -14.42 18.22
CA ILE A 72 0.57 -13.69 17.83
C ILE A 72 -0.14 -14.34 16.66
N THR A 73 -1.46 -14.13 16.53
CA THR A 73 -2.18 -14.65 15.37
C THR A 73 -1.79 -13.88 14.10
N LEU A 74 -1.84 -14.54 12.95
CA LEU A 74 -1.68 -13.90 11.63
C LEU A 74 -2.56 -12.65 11.49
N ALA A 75 -3.83 -12.75 11.90
CA ALA A 75 -4.76 -11.62 11.85
C ALA A 75 -4.30 -10.43 12.72
N ASP A 76 -3.72 -10.70 13.89
CA ASP A 76 -3.20 -9.66 14.77
C ASP A 76 -1.93 -9.03 14.20
N GLY A 77 -0.99 -9.83 13.66
CA GLY A 77 0.21 -9.33 13.01
C GLY A 77 -0.10 -8.43 11.81
N LEU A 78 -1.05 -8.84 10.97
CA LEU A 78 -1.56 -8.04 9.85
C LEU A 78 -2.26 -6.76 10.30
N THR A 79 -2.94 -6.77 11.45
CA THR A 79 -3.57 -5.57 12.03
C THR A 79 -2.57 -4.62 12.67
N GLN A 80 -1.35 -5.06 12.91
CA GLN A 80 -0.25 -4.22 13.40
C GLN A 80 0.62 -3.68 12.25
N GLY A 81 0.42 -4.17 11.03
CA GLY A 81 1.18 -3.77 9.85
C GLY A 81 2.56 -4.42 9.76
N TYR A 82 2.80 -5.52 10.49
CA TYR A 82 4.08 -6.24 10.49
C TYR A 82 4.42 -6.90 9.16
N ASN A 83 3.42 -7.02 8.28
CA ASN A 83 3.61 -7.52 6.93
C ASN A 83 4.02 -6.42 5.94
N VAL A 84 4.36 -5.22 6.41
CA VAL A 84 4.78 -4.13 5.55
C VAL A 84 6.12 -3.59 6.03
N GLU A 85 7.10 -3.65 5.14
CA GLU A 85 8.37 -2.98 5.31
C GLU A 85 8.41 -1.71 4.46
N VAL A 86 9.25 -0.79 4.86
CA VAL A 86 9.49 0.45 4.15
C VAL A 86 10.99 0.73 4.11
N ALA A 87 11.46 1.27 2.99
CA ALA A 87 12.81 1.78 2.82
C ALA A 87 12.81 3.06 1.96
N PRO A 88 13.67 4.04 2.24
CA PRO A 88 13.86 5.18 1.35
C PRO A 88 14.52 4.73 0.04
N VAL A 89 14.06 5.25 -1.10
CA VAL A 89 14.71 5.00 -2.39
C VAL A 89 15.83 6.04 -2.56
N LYS A 90 17.06 5.61 -2.30
CA LYS A 90 18.24 6.48 -2.36
C LYS A 90 18.61 6.89 -3.79
N ASP A 91 18.34 6.02 -4.76
CA ASP A 91 18.54 6.28 -6.18
C ASP A 91 17.26 5.94 -6.98
N PRO A 92 16.41 6.94 -7.27
CA PRO A 92 15.20 6.71 -8.07
C PRO A 92 15.47 6.19 -9.49
N SER A 93 16.68 6.39 -10.03
CA SER A 93 17.05 5.91 -11.37
C SER A 93 17.22 4.39 -11.44
N SER A 94 17.38 3.72 -10.29
CA SER A 94 17.45 2.26 -10.22
C SER A 94 16.07 1.59 -10.23
N LEU A 95 14.98 2.35 -10.19
CA LEU A 95 13.63 1.82 -10.25
C LEU A 95 13.23 1.52 -11.69
N ILE A 96 12.68 0.32 -11.93
CA ILE A 96 12.11 -0.07 -13.23
C ILE A 96 10.90 0.82 -13.57
N TYR A 97 10.19 1.29 -12.54
CA TYR A 97 9.05 2.18 -12.66
C TYR A 97 9.47 3.64 -12.51
N ASN A 98 9.02 4.46 -13.45
CA ASN A 98 9.21 5.90 -13.38
C ASN A 98 8.17 6.54 -12.44
N ILE A 99 8.40 6.43 -11.13
CA ILE A 99 7.44 6.86 -10.10
C ILE A 99 7.25 8.39 -10.16
N PRO A 100 6.03 8.92 -10.32
CA PRO A 100 5.77 10.36 -10.21
C PRO A 100 6.01 10.86 -8.77
N GLN A 101 6.39 12.13 -8.60
CA GLN A 101 6.52 12.75 -7.28
C GLN A 101 5.19 12.65 -6.50
N GLY A 102 5.26 12.27 -5.22
CA GLY A 102 4.08 11.95 -4.39
C GLY A 102 3.56 10.52 -4.57
N GLY A 103 4.11 9.77 -5.52
CA GLY A 103 3.96 8.32 -5.62
C GLY A 103 5.08 7.59 -4.89
N HIS A 104 4.80 6.37 -4.44
CA HIS A 104 5.77 5.49 -3.81
C HIS A 104 5.80 4.15 -4.52
N PHE A 105 6.99 3.55 -4.64
CA PHE A 105 7.13 2.23 -5.22
C PHE A 105 6.58 1.17 -4.25
N VAL A 106 5.88 0.18 -4.79
CA VAL A 106 5.34 -0.93 -4.02
C VAL A 106 5.80 -2.23 -4.65
N ALA A 107 6.36 -3.11 -3.84
CA ALA A 107 6.59 -4.52 -4.16
C ALA A 107 5.68 -5.38 -3.29
N VAL A 108 4.93 -6.29 -3.90
CA VAL A 108 4.11 -7.27 -3.19
C VAL A 108 4.78 -8.62 -3.34
N LEU A 109 5.14 -9.22 -2.22
CA LEU A 109 5.70 -10.56 -2.16
C LEU A 109 4.66 -11.52 -1.58
N LYS A 110 4.55 -12.72 -2.13
CA LYS A 110 3.60 -13.73 -1.69
C LYS A 110 4.26 -15.07 -1.40
N GLN A 111 3.90 -15.68 -0.28
CA GLN A 111 4.21 -17.07 0.03
C GLN A 111 3.19 -18.01 -0.63
N LYS A 112 3.68 -19.02 -1.36
CA LYS A 112 2.82 -20.04 -1.98
C LYS A 112 2.62 -21.28 -1.10
N GLN A 113 3.50 -21.50 -0.14
CA GLN A 113 3.49 -22.64 0.77
C GLN A 113 3.67 -22.13 2.20
N VAL A 114 3.11 -22.83 3.19
CA VAL A 114 3.38 -22.58 4.61
C VAL A 114 4.88 -22.72 4.85
N ASP A 115 5.47 -21.77 5.59
CA ASP A 115 6.91 -21.66 5.85
C ASP A 115 7.81 -21.60 4.60
N GLY A 116 7.22 -21.30 3.43
CA GLY A 116 7.95 -21.17 2.18
C GLY A 116 8.55 -19.77 1.98
N ASP A 117 9.37 -19.63 0.94
CA ASP A 117 9.93 -18.34 0.56
C ASP A 117 8.86 -17.41 -0.05
N PHE A 118 9.08 -16.10 0.15
CA PHE A 118 8.32 -15.04 -0.49
C PHE A 118 8.82 -14.82 -1.93
N ALA A 119 7.90 -14.78 -2.89
CA ALA A 119 8.19 -14.47 -4.28
C ALA A 119 7.41 -13.24 -4.76
N ILE A 120 7.96 -12.48 -5.72
CA ILE A 120 7.26 -11.32 -6.29
C ILE A 120 5.93 -11.75 -6.90
N ALA A 121 4.86 -11.13 -6.44
CA ALA A 121 3.50 -11.35 -6.90
C ALA A 121 2.92 -10.12 -7.61
N ALA A 122 3.34 -8.91 -7.23
CA ALA A 122 2.97 -7.69 -7.94
C ALA A 122 3.99 -6.58 -7.68
N THR A 123 4.05 -5.60 -8.57
CA THR A 123 4.77 -4.35 -8.38
C THR A 123 3.90 -3.17 -8.81
N GLY A 124 4.18 -1.98 -8.31
CA GLY A 124 3.44 -0.80 -8.77
C GLY A 124 3.64 0.43 -7.91
N VAL A 125 2.59 1.24 -7.81
CA VAL A 125 2.64 2.57 -7.21
C VAL A 125 1.58 2.72 -6.12
N PHE A 126 1.99 3.11 -4.93
CA PHE A 126 1.11 3.65 -3.90
C PHE A 126 0.93 5.16 -4.15
N VAL A 127 -0.31 5.57 -4.36
CA VAL A 127 -0.68 6.98 -4.56
C VAL A 127 -1.38 7.46 -3.32
N ARG A 128 -0.63 8.10 -2.43
CA ARG A 128 -1.09 8.43 -1.09
C ARG A 128 -2.31 9.33 -1.10
N SER A 129 -2.30 10.42 -1.87
CA SER A 129 -3.42 11.38 -1.91
C SER A 129 -4.76 10.71 -2.18
N LEU A 130 -4.78 9.74 -3.11
CA LEU A 130 -5.96 8.94 -3.45
C LEU A 130 -6.22 7.76 -2.51
N ALA A 131 -5.28 7.40 -1.64
CA ALA A 131 -5.33 6.21 -0.79
C ALA A 131 -5.54 4.92 -1.61
N VAL A 132 -4.76 4.75 -2.68
CA VAL A 132 -4.85 3.58 -3.59
C VAL A 132 -3.49 2.95 -3.87
N LEU A 133 -3.51 1.64 -4.11
CA LEU A 133 -2.41 0.91 -4.75
C LEU A 133 -2.79 0.66 -6.21
N SER A 134 -1.96 1.10 -7.15
CA SER A 134 -2.02 0.73 -8.56
C SER A 134 -0.95 -0.31 -8.80
N LEU A 135 -1.33 -1.57 -9.02
CA LEU A 135 -0.40 -2.71 -9.04
C LEU A 135 -0.51 -3.47 -10.37
N ASP A 136 0.61 -3.95 -10.87
CA ASP A 136 0.71 -4.93 -11.94
C ASP A 136 0.97 -6.30 -11.31
N VAL A 137 -0.05 -7.17 -11.30
CA VAL A 137 0.03 -8.52 -10.75
C VAL A 137 0.71 -9.43 -11.76
N VAL A 138 1.72 -10.18 -11.33
CA VAL A 138 2.43 -11.14 -12.16
C VAL A 138 1.55 -12.38 -12.37
N VAL A 139 1.16 -12.62 -13.61
CA VAL A 139 0.35 -13.78 -14.04
C VAL A 139 1.27 -14.93 -14.42
N ASP A 140 2.30 -14.63 -15.23
CA ASP A 140 3.31 -15.59 -15.67
C ASP A 140 4.71 -14.93 -15.65
N LEU A 141 5.58 -15.42 -14.77
CA LEU A 141 6.97 -14.95 -14.65
C LEU A 141 7.83 -15.32 -15.87
N VAL A 142 7.54 -16.44 -16.53
CA VAL A 142 8.32 -16.95 -17.67
C VAL A 142 7.97 -16.16 -18.93
N GLN A 143 6.70 -15.81 -19.10
CA GLN A 143 6.23 -15.02 -20.24
C GLN A 143 6.23 -13.51 -20.00
N GLY A 144 6.49 -13.06 -18.77
CA GLY A 144 6.46 -11.64 -18.38
C GLY A 144 5.05 -11.05 -18.42
N GLU A 145 4.02 -11.88 -18.27
CA GLU A 145 2.63 -11.43 -18.32
C GLU A 145 2.21 -10.83 -16.99
N THR A 146 1.70 -9.60 -17.04
CA THR A 146 1.17 -8.87 -15.89
C THR A 146 -0.24 -8.37 -16.14
N GLN A 147 -1.05 -8.31 -15.09
CA GLN A 147 -2.39 -7.74 -15.14
C GLN A 147 -2.53 -6.55 -14.17
N PRO A 148 -2.93 -5.36 -14.65
CA PRO A 148 -3.13 -4.21 -13.79
C PRO A 148 -4.37 -4.38 -12.91
N ILE A 149 -4.24 -3.99 -11.65
CA ILE A 149 -5.31 -3.90 -10.66
C ILE A 149 -5.19 -2.59 -9.89
N VAL A 150 -6.30 -2.13 -9.33
CA VAL A 150 -6.31 -1.01 -8.39
C VAL A 150 -6.97 -1.43 -7.08
N VAL A 151 -6.23 -1.35 -5.99
CA VAL A 151 -6.72 -1.58 -4.63
C VAL A 151 -7.04 -0.24 -4.00
N ARG A 152 -8.30 -0.04 -3.60
CA ARG A 152 -8.77 1.16 -2.91
C ARG A 152 -8.76 0.94 -1.41
N HIS A 153 -8.55 2.01 -0.65
CA HIS A 153 -8.65 1.94 0.80
C HIS A 153 -10.04 1.43 1.23
N PRO A 154 -10.14 0.38 2.06
CA PRO A 154 -11.38 -0.37 2.29
C PRO A 154 -12.48 0.41 3.04
N ILE A 155 -12.12 1.47 3.76
CA ILE A 155 -13.06 2.32 4.51
C ILE A 155 -13.61 3.47 3.68
N ILE A 156 -12.86 3.94 2.68
CA ILE A 156 -13.28 5.11 1.90
C ILE A 156 -14.36 4.63 0.92
N ARG A 157 -15.61 5.01 1.17
CA ARG A 157 -16.77 4.58 0.37
C ARG A 157 -16.91 5.39 -0.91
N ASP A 158 -16.81 6.71 -0.77
CA ASP A 158 -17.15 7.66 -1.82
C ASP A 158 -15.90 8.27 -2.44
N TYR A 159 -15.35 7.56 -3.43
CA TYR A 159 -14.34 8.15 -4.31
C TYR A 159 -15.02 9.12 -5.28
N PRO A 160 -14.45 10.32 -5.55
CA PRO A 160 -14.96 11.24 -6.55
C PRO A 160 -15.09 10.57 -7.91
N GLN A 161 -16.15 10.83 -8.68
CA GLN A 161 -16.44 10.10 -9.93
C GLN A 161 -15.28 10.05 -10.95
N ASP A 162 -14.41 11.05 -10.97
CA ASP A 162 -13.28 11.19 -11.89
C ASP A 162 -11.94 10.66 -11.35
N TRP A 163 -11.94 9.99 -10.19
CA TRP A 163 -10.71 9.56 -9.51
C TRP A 163 -9.83 8.64 -10.37
N GLU A 164 -10.41 7.72 -11.14
CA GLU A 164 -9.66 6.79 -12.01
C GLU A 164 -8.94 7.54 -13.14
N THR A 165 -9.62 8.52 -13.74
CA THR A 165 -9.03 9.39 -14.76
C THR A 165 -7.86 10.17 -14.18
N LYS A 166 -8.04 10.75 -12.99
CA LYS A 166 -6.96 11.49 -12.30
C LYS A 166 -5.78 10.60 -11.91
N LEU A 167 -6.04 9.38 -11.44
CA LEU A 167 -5.00 8.40 -11.17
C LEU A 167 -4.18 8.13 -12.42
N ARG A 168 -4.84 7.86 -13.56
CA ARG A 168 -4.16 7.62 -14.83
C ARG A 168 -3.29 8.81 -15.26
N LEU A 169 -3.86 10.02 -15.25
CA LEU A 169 -3.15 11.25 -15.61
C LEU A 169 -1.92 11.48 -14.70
N PHE A 170 -2.05 11.19 -13.40
CA PHE A 170 -0.96 11.30 -12.44
C PHE A 170 0.16 10.28 -12.72
N LEU A 171 -0.19 9.02 -12.95
CA LEU A 171 0.78 7.96 -13.29
C LEU A 171 1.49 8.26 -14.62
N GLN A 172 0.82 8.96 -15.54
CA GLN A 172 1.37 9.45 -16.80
C GLN A 172 2.15 10.77 -16.67
N ARG A 173 2.23 11.36 -15.47
CA ARG A 173 2.85 12.66 -15.17
C ARG A 173 2.23 13.85 -15.89
N GLU A 174 0.98 13.72 -16.32
CA GLU A 174 0.21 14.80 -16.94
C GLU A 174 -0.34 15.77 -15.90
N ILE A 175 -0.52 15.30 -14.66
CA ILE A 175 -0.88 16.12 -13.50
C ILE A 175 0.04 15.82 -12.30
N SER A 176 0.20 16.78 -11.42
CA SER A 176 0.95 16.61 -10.16
C SER A 176 0.06 16.05 -9.03
N ASP A 177 0.68 15.66 -7.91
CA ASP A 177 -0.04 15.17 -6.73
C ASP A 177 -1.02 16.20 -6.16
N GLU A 178 -0.72 17.50 -6.27
CA GLU A 178 -1.61 18.57 -5.77
C GLU A 178 -2.94 18.64 -6.51
N ALA A 179 -3.01 18.13 -7.75
CA ALA A 179 -4.24 18.05 -8.53
C ALA A 179 -5.11 16.83 -8.15
N LEU A 180 -4.59 15.90 -7.34
CA LEU A 180 -5.33 14.75 -6.86
C LEU A 180 -6.26 15.11 -5.69
N PRO A 181 -7.45 14.49 -5.62
CA PRO A 181 -8.28 14.51 -4.43
C PRO A 181 -7.51 13.98 -3.22
N ARG A 182 -7.52 14.71 -2.10
CA ARG A 182 -6.83 14.33 -0.85
C ARG A 182 -7.67 13.39 0.02
N LEU A 183 -8.03 12.22 -0.53
CA LEU A 183 -8.82 11.18 0.16
C LEU A 183 -8.11 10.61 1.39
N VAL A 184 -6.79 10.63 1.43
CA VAL A 184 -6.01 10.25 2.62
C VAL A 184 -6.39 11.04 3.87
N GLY A 185 -6.90 12.27 3.71
CA GLY A 185 -7.40 13.09 4.81
C GLY A 185 -8.49 12.43 5.64
N TYR A 186 -9.25 11.48 5.07
CA TYR A 186 -10.28 10.74 5.80
C TYR A 186 -9.73 9.61 6.68
N VAL A 187 -8.53 9.11 6.38
CA VAL A 187 -8.00 7.84 6.91
C VAL A 187 -6.58 7.95 7.49
N ASP A 188 -6.08 9.18 7.62
CA ASP A 188 -4.83 9.46 8.33
C ASP A 188 -5.15 10.06 9.70
N ARG A 189 -4.72 9.40 10.78
CA ARG A 189 -4.99 9.87 12.16
C ARG A 189 -4.39 11.24 12.46
N SER A 190 -3.32 11.61 11.77
CA SER A 190 -2.72 12.94 11.93
C SER A 190 -3.59 14.05 11.33
N LEU A 191 -4.50 13.71 10.40
CA LEU A 191 -5.39 14.64 9.69
C LEU A 191 -6.85 14.53 10.17
N ASN A 192 -7.30 13.31 10.49
CA ASN A 192 -8.63 13.01 11.00
C ASN A 192 -8.52 12.31 12.35
N ARG A 193 -8.78 13.05 13.43
CA ARG A 193 -8.68 12.53 14.80
C ARG A 193 -9.72 11.45 15.12
N ASP A 194 -10.82 11.41 14.38
CA ASP A 194 -11.89 10.42 14.57
C ASP A 194 -11.59 9.11 13.83
N TYR A 195 -10.57 9.08 12.97
CA TYR A 195 -10.20 7.88 12.27
C TYR A 195 -9.61 6.83 13.22
N ARG A 196 -10.20 5.64 13.20
CA ARG A 196 -9.63 4.43 13.79
C ARG A 196 -9.29 3.45 12.70
N SER A 197 -8.10 2.83 12.81
CA SER A 197 -7.77 1.69 11.96
C SER A 197 -8.75 0.55 12.24
N PRO A 198 -9.30 -0.09 11.20
CA PRO A 198 -10.22 -1.21 11.36
C PRO A 198 -9.45 -2.45 11.79
N ARG A 199 -10.15 -3.36 12.48
CA ARG A 199 -9.63 -4.68 12.83
C ARG A 199 -9.81 -5.64 11.66
N TRP A 200 -9.03 -6.73 11.65
CA TRP A 200 -9.08 -7.77 10.60
C TRP A 200 -10.51 -8.24 10.27
N HIS A 201 -11.34 -8.51 11.29
CA HIS A 201 -12.73 -8.95 11.09
C HIS A 201 -13.64 -7.87 10.48
N GLU A 202 -13.35 -6.59 10.69
CA GLU A 202 -14.11 -5.49 10.07
C GLU A 202 -13.76 -5.42 8.58
N VAL A 203 -12.49 -5.60 8.23
CA VAL A 203 -12.06 -5.71 6.83
C VAL A 203 -12.62 -6.97 6.17
N TYR A 204 -12.72 -8.07 6.90
CA TYR A 204 -13.39 -9.30 6.44
C TYR A 204 -14.85 -9.04 6.06
N SER A 205 -15.59 -8.36 6.93
CA SER A 205 -17.02 -8.08 6.74
C SER A 205 -17.26 -7.02 5.66
N ALA A 206 -16.41 -5.98 5.58
CA ALA A 206 -16.47 -4.96 4.53
C ALA A 206 -16.25 -5.57 3.13
N GLY A 207 -15.27 -6.48 2.99
CA GLY A 207 -14.98 -7.15 1.73
C GLY A 207 -16.10 -8.10 1.25
N ASN A 208 -17.00 -8.50 2.14
CA ASN A 208 -18.16 -9.36 1.83
C ASN A 208 -19.49 -8.57 1.73
N GLY A 209 -19.48 -7.23 1.88
CA GLY A 209 -20.70 -6.41 1.86
C GLY A 209 -21.57 -6.54 3.12
N LEU A 210 -21.01 -7.00 4.24
CA LEU A 210 -21.74 -7.29 5.48
C LEU A 210 -21.67 -6.18 6.53
N LEU A 211 -20.96 -5.08 6.28
CA LEU A 211 -20.95 -3.91 7.16
C LEU A 211 -21.83 -2.78 6.60
N ASN A 212 -23.06 -2.72 7.11
CA ASN A 212 -23.77 -1.45 7.27
C ASN A 212 -23.30 -0.84 8.61
N LEU A 213 -22.26 -0.02 8.56
CA LEU A 213 -21.93 0.93 9.64
C LEU A 213 -22.13 2.35 9.12
#